data_AF-A0A2V7TA81-F1
#
_entry.id   AF-A0A2V7TA81-F1
#
_cell.length_a   1.000
_cell.length_b   1.000
_cell.length_c   1.000
_cell.angle_alpha   90.00
_cell.angle_beta   90.00
_cell.angle_gamma   90.00
#
_symmetry.space_group_name_H-M   'P 1'
#
loop_
_entity.id
_entity.type
_entity.pdbx_description
1 polymer ?
#
loop_
_entity_poly.entity_id
_entity_poly.type
_entity_poly.pdbx_seq_one_letter_code
_entity_poly.pdbx_strand_id
1 'polypeptide(L)'
;MYRRGALALALQETLTTIVRLRANRQSATDAASFRSHVKHLLSTAHDEARHAGYAGEDVKLAFYAVVVFLDESVLSSRHPAFAEWSRKPLQEELFGGHMGGETFFQNLQALLARPDNEDLSDLLEVYQLCLLLGFQGRYGGAGREQVAGWTRTVADRMAR
;
A
#
# COMPACT_ATOMS: atom_id res chain seq x y z
N MET A 1 15.82 -19.19 9.30
CA MET A 1 14.35 -19.19 9.18
C MET A 1 14.02 -18.31 7.99
N TYR A 2 13.35 -18.85 6.97
CA TYR A 2 13.14 -18.20 5.68
C TYR A 2 12.23 -16.98 5.86
N ARG A 3 12.65 -15.79 5.38
CA ARG A 3 11.96 -14.50 5.62
C ARG A 3 10.84 -14.17 4.64
N ARG A 4 10.61 -15.04 3.65
CA ARG A 4 9.69 -14.79 2.53
C ARG A 4 8.30 -14.38 3.02
N GLY A 5 7.82 -13.25 2.50
CA GLY A 5 6.52 -12.65 2.80
C GLY A 5 6.44 -11.91 4.14
N ALA A 6 7.52 -11.78 4.92
CA ALA A 6 7.44 -11.15 6.24
C ALA A 6 7.05 -9.66 6.17
N LEU A 7 7.45 -8.96 5.09
CA LEU A 7 7.06 -7.56 4.88
C LEU A 7 5.54 -7.41 4.61
N ALA A 8 4.96 -8.30 3.82
CA ALA A 8 3.53 -8.34 3.57
C ALA A 8 2.74 -8.71 4.84
N LEU A 9 3.26 -9.67 5.62
CA LEU A 9 2.67 -10.06 6.91
C LEU A 9 2.69 -8.92 7.94
N ALA A 10 3.77 -8.14 8.01
CA ALA A 10 3.81 -6.96 8.89
C ALA A 10 2.72 -5.94 8.53
N LEU A 11 2.40 -5.79 7.23
CA LEU A 11 1.39 -4.85 6.74
C LEU A 11 -0.03 -5.42 6.69
N GLN A 12 -0.24 -6.68 7.08
CA GLN A 12 -1.51 -7.40 6.89
C GLN A 12 -2.70 -6.72 7.57
N GLU A 13 -2.50 -6.15 8.76
CA GLU A 13 -3.60 -5.50 9.52
C GLU A 13 -4.05 -4.22 8.82
N THR A 14 -3.11 -3.48 8.25
CA THR A 14 -3.41 -2.28 7.46
C THR A 14 -4.13 -2.66 6.17
N LEU A 15 -3.64 -3.67 5.45
CA LEU A 15 -4.29 -4.19 4.24
C LEU A 15 -5.71 -4.70 4.51
N THR A 16 -5.90 -5.42 5.62
CA THR A 16 -7.23 -5.88 6.07
C THR A 16 -8.16 -4.71 6.36
N THR A 17 -7.66 -3.67 7.02
CA THR A 17 -8.41 -2.44 7.28
C THR A 17 -8.88 -1.78 5.98
N ILE A 18 -8.00 -1.71 4.98
CA ILE A 18 -8.33 -1.18 3.64
C ILE A 18 -9.43 -2.02 2.98
N VAL A 19 -9.30 -3.35 2.97
CA VAL A 19 -10.28 -4.24 2.34
C VAL A 19 -11.65 -4.12 3.02
N ARG A 20 -11.69 -4.07 4.36
CA ARG A 20 -12.93 -3.88 5.12
C ARG A 20 -13.61 -2.55 4.82
N LEU A 21 -12.82 -1.48 4.65
CA LEU A 21 -13.33 -0.17 4.24
C LEU A 21 -13.95 -0.23 2.85
N ARG A 22 -13.25 -0.80 1.86
CA ARG A 22 -13.73 -0.94 0.48
C ARG A 22 -14.98 -1.83 0.39
N ALA A 23 -15.10 -2.82 1.27
CA ALA A 23 -16.27 -3.68 1.39
C ALA A 23 -17.44 -3.05 2.17
N ASN A 24 -17.31 -1.79 2.61
CA ASN A 24 -18.27 -1.08 3.45
C ASN A 24 -18.60 -1.84 4.75
N ARG A 25 -17.62 -2.57 5.29
CA ARG A 25 -17.69 -3.34 6.56
C ARG A 25 -16.98 -2.65 7.71
N GLN A 26 -16.40 -1.48 7.45
CA GLN A 26 -15.77 -0.65 8.45
C GLN A 26 -16.75 0.43 8.91
N SER A 27 -17.23 0.32 10.15
CA SER A 27 -18.01 1.38 10.79
C SER A 27 -17.04 2.39 11.40
N ALA A 28 -16.60 3.37 10.61
CA ALA A 28 -15.78 4.47 11.13
C ALA A 28 -16.69 5.59 11.62
N THR A 29 -16.90 5.69 12.94
CA THR A 29 -17.72 6.75 13.53
C THR A 29 -17.07 8.12 13.38
N ASP A 30 -15.73 8.16 13.33
CA ASP A 30 -14.91 9.36 13.23
C ASP A 30 -13.61 9.09 12.45
N ALA A 31 -13.23 10.00 11.55
CA ALA A 31 -12.01 9.90 10.76
C ALA A 31 -10.73 10.11 11.57
N ALA A 32 -10.75 10.91 12.63
CA ALA A 32 -9.56 11.14 13.45
C ALA A 32 -9.16 9.87 14.22
N SER A 33 -10.16 9.15 14.74
CA SER A 33 -10.00 7.86 15.39
C SER A 33 -9.49 6.81 14.39
N PHE A 34 -10.07 6.74 13.19
CA PHE A 34 -9.59 5.84 12.12
C PHE A 34 -8.14 6.15 11.72
N ARG A 35 -7.80 7.43 11.56
CA ARG A 35 -6.43 7.88 11.26
C ARG A 35 -5.45 7.46 12.35
N SER A 36 -5.79 7.71 13.60
CA SER A 36 -4.95 7.35 14.75
C SER A 36 -4.73 5.83 14.81
N HIS A 37 -5.79 5.06 14.57
CA HIS A 37 -5.71 3.60 14.51
C HIS A 37 -4.77 3.14 13.40
N VAL A 38 -4.95 3.60 12.16
CA VAL A 38 -4.05 3.25 11.04
C VAL A 38 -2.61 3.65 11.34
N LYS A 39 -2.36 4.85 11.88
CA LYS A 39 -0.99 5.29 12.22
C LYS A 39 -0.34 4.37 13.26
N HIS A 40 -1.12 3.87 14.21
CA HIS A 40 -0.64 2.87 15.16
C HIS A 40 -0.28 1.55 14.46
N LEU A 41 -1.15 1.03 13.57
CA LEU A 41 -0.86 -0.18 12.78
C LEU A 41 0.42 -0.03 11.96
N LEU A 42 0.60 1.11 11.29
CA LEU A 42 1.81 1.41 10.53
C LEU A 42 3.03 1.47 11.44
N SER A 43 2.96 2.11 12.61
CA SER A 43 4.09 2.15 13.55
C SER A 43 4.53 0.75 13.97
N THR A 44 3.58 -0.12 14.35
CA THR A 44 3.85 -1.51 14.72
C THR A 44 4.47 -2.29 13.56
N ALA A 45 3.88 -2.20 12.37
CA ALA A 45 4.40 -2.84 11.17
C ALA A 45 5.83 -2.37 10.82
N HIS A 46 6.15 -1.10 11.12
CA HIS A 46 7.47 -0.53 10.83
C HIS A 46 8.52 -1.18 11.72
N ASP A 47 8.21 -1.28 13.02
CA ASP A 47 9.08 -1.96 13.97
C ASP A 47 9.26 -3.43 13.59
N GLU A 48 8.19 -4.14 13.23
CA GLU A 48 8.27 -5.53 12.77
C GLU A 48 9.16 -5.69 11.53
N ALA A 49 8.99 -4.85 10.52
CA ALA A 49 9.81 -4.90 9.31
C ALA A 49 11.30 -4.59 9.60
N ARG A 50 11.58 -3.66 10.50
CA ARG A 50 12.97 -3.34 10.90
C ARG A 50 13.60 -4.45 11.73
N HIS A 51 12.86 -5.08 12.65
CA HIS A 51 13.32 -6.25 13.39
C HIS A 51 13.52 -7.47 12.47
N ALA A 52 12.69 -7.59 11.44
CA ALA A 52 12.87 -8.56 10.36
C ALA A 52 14.04 -8.22 9.43
N GLY A 53 14.77 -7.13 9.66
CA GLY A 53 16.04 -6.82 9.00
C GLY A 53 15.95 -6.21 7.61
N TYR A 54 14.76 -5.79 7.16
CA TYR A 54 14.62 -5.11 5.87
C TYR A 54 15.31 -3.74 5.86
N ALA A 55 15.90 -3.38 4.73
CA ALA A 55 16.51 -2.07 4.53
C ALA A 55 15.48 -0.95 4.71
N GLY A 56 15.89 0.17 5.33
CA GLY A 56 14.97 1.28 5.60
C GLY A 56 14.32 1.87 4.35
N GLU A 57 15.02 1.83 3.21
CA GLU A 57 14.47 2.27 1.93
C GLU A 57 13.35 1.34 1.44
N ASP A 58 13.53 0.03 1.51
CA ASP A 58 12.52 -0.94 1.08
C ASP A 58 11.29 -0.92 2.01
N VAL A 59 11.51 -0.78 3.32
CA VAL A 59 10.41 -0.53 4.27
C VAL A 59 9.66 0.74 3.89
N LYS A 60 10.36 1.83 3.58
CA LYS A 60 9.72 3.09 3.15
C LYS A 60 8.89 2.90 1.87
N LEU A 61 9.40 2.16 0.90
CA LEU A 61 8.71 1.88 -0.37
C LEU A 61 7.46 1.01 -0.21
N ALA A 62 7.51 -0.01 0.65
CA ALA A 62 6.35 -0.84 0.98
C ALA A 62 5.26 -0.02 1.69
N PHE A 63 5.67 0.78 2.66
CA PHE A 63 4.76 1.63 3.44
C PHE A 63 4.10 2.69 2.57
N TYR A 64 4.87 3.30 1.66
CA TYR A 64 4.34 4.22 0.68
C TYR A 64 3.23 3.58 -0.14
N ALA A 65 3.46 2.38 -0.69
CA ALA A 65 2.48 1.66 -1.49
C ALA A 65 1.17 1.41 -0.75
N VAL A 66 1.24 0.98 0.52
CA VAL A 66 0.04 0.70 1.34
C VAL A 66 -0.67 1.99 1.75
N VAL A 67 0.05 3.04 2.10
CA VAL A 67 -0.55 4.34 2.48
C VAL A 67 -1.27 4.99 1.30
N VAL A 68 -0.68 4.96 0.11
CA VAL A 68 -1.33 5.47 -1.10
C VAL A 68 -2.60 4.67 -1.42
N PHE A 69 -2.56 3.34 -1.27
CA PHE A 69 -3.74 2.51 -1.47
C PHE A 69 -4.84 2.77 -0.43
N LEU A 70 -4.46 2.99 0.83
CA LEU A 70 -5.39 3.40 1.88
C LEU A 70 -6.06 4.72 1.55
N ASP A 71 -5.28 5.75 1.18
CA ASP A 71 -5.82 7.06 0.84
C ASP A 71 -6.79 6.97 -0.34
N GLU A 72 -6.44 6.25 -1.40
CA GLU A 72 -7.36 6.00 -2.52
C GLU A 72 -8.67 5.35 -2.04
N SER A 73 -8.57 4.38 -1.13
CA SER A 73 -9.74 3.65 -0.61
C SER A 73 -10.62 4.51 0.30
N VAL A 74 -10.02 5.43 1.07
CA VAL A 74 -10.77 6.39 1.89
C VAL A 74 -11.44 7.45 1.02
N LEU A 75 -10.69 8.03 0.08
CA LEU A 75 -11.16 9.10 -0.80
C LEU A 75 -12.22 8.62 -1.80
N SER A 76 -12.19 7.34 -2.20
CA SER A 76 -13.23 6.74 -3.04
C SER A 76 -14.45 6.25 -2.25
N SER A 77 -14.37 6.21 -0.91
CA SER A 77 -15.50 5.80 -0.08
C SER A 77 -16.58 6.89 -0.03
N ARG A 78 -17.84 6.48 0.02
CA ARG A 78 -18.98 7.39 0.21
C ARG A 78 -19.28 7.68 1.69
N HIS A 79 -18.41 7.25 2.61
CA HIS A 79 -18.67 7.32 4.03
C HIS A 79 -18.47 8.76 4.56
N PRO A 80 -19.50 9.42 5.13
CA PRO A 80 -19.45 10.85 5.50
C PRO A 80 -18.34 11.20 6.50
N ALA A 81 -17.97 10.27 7.39
CA ALA A 81 -16.90 10.49 8.37
C ALA A 81 -15.57 10.91 7.72
N PHE A 82 -15.31 10.52 6.47
CA PHE A 82 -14.06 10.82 5.77
C PHE A 82 -14.11 12.07 4.88
N ALA A 83 -15.16 12.90 4.97
CA ALA A 83 -15.28 14.11 4.15
C ALA A 83 -14.05 15.03 4.21
N GLU A 84 -13.42 15.11 5.38
CA GLU A 84 -12.26 15.96 5.66
C GLU A 84 -10.91 15.29 5.32
N TRP A 85 -10.91 14.02 4.92
CA TRP A 85 -9.67 13.26 4.67
C TRP A 85 -8.85 13.87 3.53
N SER A 86 -9.53 14.44 2.52
CA SER A 86 -8.92 15.09 1.37
C SER A 86 -8.10 16.34 1.72
N ARG A 87 -8.33 16.96 2.88
CA ARG A 87 -7.56 18.13 3.33
C ARG A 87 -6.11 17.79 3.68
N LYS A 88 -5.88 16.58 4.16
CA LYS A 88 -4.54 16.08 4.49
C LYS A 88 -4.51 14.55 4.43
N PRO A 89 -4.43 13.95 3.24
CA PRO A 89 -4.29 12.50 3.09
C PRO A 89 -3.03 11.99 3.81
N LEU A 90 -2.99 10.72 4.19
CA LEU A 90 -1.85 10.17 4.94
C LEU A 90 -0.56 10.15 4.11
N GLN A 91 -0.64 9.99 2.80
CA GLN A 91 0.51 10.08 1.89
C GLN A 91 1.20 11.45 1.98
N GLU A 92 0.41 12.51 2.11
CA GLU A 92 0.91 13.87 2.24
C GLU A 92 1.50 14.08 3.63
N GLU A 93 0.79 13.65 4.67
CA GLU A 93 1.24 13.76 6.06
C GLU A 93 2.57 13.03 6.32
N LEU A 94 2.73 11.83 5.75
CA LEU A 94 3.87 10.95 6.04
C LEU A 94 5.03 11.09 5.04
N PHE A 95 4.75 11.44 3.79
CA PHE A 95 5.77 11.44 2.71
C PHE A 95 5.89 12.77 1.95
N GLY A 96 5.02 13.75 2.20
CA GLY A 96 5.17 15.11 1.66
C GLY A 96 4.82 15.27 0.18
N GLY A 97 3.83 14.54 -0.35
CA GLY A 97 3.40 14.70 -1.74
C GLY A 97 1.93 14.36 -2.00
N HIS A 98 1.39 14.82 -3.13
CA HIS A 98 -0.02 14.63 -3.51
C HIS A 98 -0.24 13.69 -4.72
N MET A 99 0.84 13.26 -5.39
CA MET A 99 0.77 12.44 -6.62
C MET A 99 0.98 10.94 -6.37
N GLY A 100 0.43 10.40 -5.26
CA GLY A 100 0.71 9.03 -4.85
C GLY A 100 0.36 7.97 -5.88
N GLY A 101 -0.76 8.15 -6.59
CA GLY A 101 -1.20 7.23 -7.65
C GLY A 101 -0.23 7.14 -8.83
N GLU A 102 0.57 8.18 -9.10
CA GLU A 102 1.59 8.17 -10.15
C GLU A 102 2.91 7.63 -9.61
N THR A 103 3.36 8.15 -8.47
CA THR A 103 4.61 7.74 -7.82
C THR A 103 4.62 6.26 -7.46
N PHE A 104 3.46 5.67 -7.11
CA PHE A 104 3.34 4.21 -6.94
C PHE A 104 3.87 3.45 -8.14
N PHE A 105 3.43 3.78 -9.37
CA PHE A 105 3.83 3.06 -10.57
C PHE A 105 5.26 3.41 -11.01
N GLN A 106 5.74 4.63 -10.73
CA GLN A 106 7.15 4.99 -10.94
C GLN A 106 8.07 4.16 -10.03
N ASN A 107 7.73 4.02 -8.75
CA ASN A 107 8.45 3.17 -7.81
C ASN A 107 8.40 1.71 -8.27
N LEU A 108 7.23 1.20 -8.65
CA LEU A 108 7.08 -0.17 -9.14
C LEU A 108 7.95 -0.44 -10.38
N GLN A 109 7.98 0.51 -11.33
CA GLN A 109 8.83 0.42 -12.51
C GLN A 109 10.32 0.36 -12.14
N ALA A 110 10.76 1.20 -11.21
CA ALA A 110 12.15 1.20 -10.72
C ALA A 110 12.50 -0.10 -9.99
N LEU A 111 11.59 -0.64 -9.19
CA LEU A 111 11.75 -1.91 -8.49
C LEU A 111 11.90 -3.09 -9.45
N LEU A 112 11.09 -3.15 -10.51
CA LEU A 112 11.18 -4.21 -11.51
C LEU A 112 12.52 -4.21 -12.28
N ALA A 113 13.22 -3.08 -12.32
CA ALA A 113 14.55 -2.96 -12.92
C ALA A 113 15.70 -3.36 -11.97
N ARG A 114 15.43 -3.59 -10.68
CA ARG A 114 16.46 -4.02 -9.72
C ARG A 114 16.85 -5.50 -9.95
N PRO A 115 18.11 -5.88 -9.63
CA PRO A 115 18.54 -7.27 -9.62
C PRO A 115 17.74 -8.11 -8.63
N ASP A 116 17.57 -9.40 -8.94
CA ASP A 116 16.82 -10.33 -8.09
C ASP A 116 17.47 -10.57 -6.74
N ASN A 117 16.64 -10.52 -5.71
CA ASN A 117 16.94 -10.94 -4.35
C ASN A 117 15.64 -11.14 -3.55
N GLU A 118 15.74 -11.78 -2.39
CA GLU A 118 14.58 -12.13 -1.56
C GLU A 118 13.84 -10.88 -1.03
N ASP A 119 14.57 -9.84 -0.59
CA ASP A 119 13.97 -8.61 -0.06
C ASP A 119 13.16 -7.87 -1.15
N LEU A 120 13.66 -7.84 -2.38
CA LEU A 120 12.94 -7.30 -3.53
C LEU A 120 11.67 -8.11 -3.84
N SER A 121 11.73 -9.44 -3.75
CA SER A 121 10.54 -10.28 -3.95
C SER A 121 9.45 -9.96 -2.93
N ASP A 122 9.80 -9.80 -1.66
CA ASP A 122 8.86 -9.45 -0.60
C ASP A 122 8.30 -8.04 -0.76
N LEU A 123 9.13 -7.09 -1.20
CA LEU A 123 8.67 -5.74 -1.52
C LEU A 123 7.71 -5.74 -2.71
N LEU A 124 8.01 -6.48 -3.77
CA LEU A 124 7.13 -6.64 -4.93
C LEU A 124 5.81 -7.31 -4.55
N GLU A 125 5.81 -8.25 -3.60
CA GLU A 125 4.59 -8.85 -3.06
C GLU A 125 3.65 -7.80 -2.45
N VAL A 126 4.17 -6.83 -1.69
CA VAL A 126 3.36 -5.73 -1.14
C VAL A 126 2.69 -4.91 -2.25
N TYR A 127 3.44 -4.56 -3.30
CA TYR A 127 2.87 -3.86 -4.46
C TYR A 127 1.83 -4.71 -5.18
N GLN A 128 2.08 -6.01 -5.34
CA GLN A 128 1.15 -6.93 -5.97
C GLN A 128 -0.14 -7.06 -5.17
N LEU A 129 -0.07 -7.14 -3.84
CA LEU A 129 -1.25 -7.17 -2.98
C LEU A 129 -2.08 -5.89 -3.14
N CYS A 130 -1.47 -4.71 -3.17
CA CYS A 130 -2.21 -3.47 -3.44
C CYS A 130 -2.99 -3.55 -4.77
N LEU A 131 -2.35 -4.02 -5.85
CA LEU A 131 -2.98 -4.16 -7.17
C LEU A 131 -4.12 -5.20 -7.16
N LEU A 132 -3.89 -6.38 -6.57
CA LEU A 132 -4.89 -7.45 -6.46
C LEU A 132 -6.11 -7.04 -5.63
N LEU A 133 -5.90 -6.22 -4.59
CA LEU A 133 -6.96 -5.71 -3.71
C LEU A 133 -7.67 -4.48 -4.29
N GLY A 134 -7.31 -4.08 -5.51
CA GLY A 134 -8.05 -3.13 -6.33
C GLY A 134 -7.53 -1.70 -6.29
N PHE A 135 -6.25 -1.49 -5.96
CA PHE A 135 -5.58 -0.22 -6.20
C PHE A 135 -5.54 0.10 -7.70
N GLN A 136 -5.94 1.31 -8.08
CA GLN A 136 -5.95 1.75 -9.47
C GLN A 136 -4.92 2.84 -9.75
N GLY A 137 -4.65 3.70 -8.77
CA GLY A 137 -3.77 4.87 -8.89
C GLY A 137 -4.15 5.73 -10.09
N ARG A 138 -3.12 6.17 -10.84
CA ARG A 138 -3.29 7.06 -12.00
C ARG A 138 -4.21 6.52 -13.12
N TYR A 139 -4.51 5.22 -13.14
CA TYR A 139 -5.26 4.60 -14.22
C TYR A 139 -6.79 4.69 -14.04
N GLY A 140 -7.27 4.89 -12.82
CA GLY A 140 -8.71 4.98 -12.50
C GLY A 140 -9.57 3.87 -13.12
N GLY A 141 -10.86 4.16 -13.35
CA GLY A 141 -11.82 3.17 -13.86
C GLY A 141 -11.61 2.75 -15.33
N ALA A 142 -10.94 3.59 -16.14
CA ALA A 142 -10.70 3.29 -17.56
C ALA A 142 -9.46 2.43 -17.79
N GLY A 143 -8.52 2.37 -16.84
CA GLY A 143 -7.23 1.72 -17.03
C GLY A 143 -7.09 0.33 -16.41
N ARG A 144 -8.19 -0.44 -16.36
CA ARG A 144 -8.21 -1.79 -15.77
C ARG A 144 -7.24 -2.75 -16.46
N GLU A 145 -7.07 -2.64 -17.78
CA GLU A 145 -6.12 -3.49 -18.52
C GLU A 145 -4.67 -3.17 -18.16
N GLN A 146 -4.35 -1.89 -17.95
CA GLN A 146 -3.01 -1.46 -17.54
C GLN A 146 -2.68 -2.00 -16.15
N VAL A 147 -3.60 -1.87 -15.19
CA VAL A 147 -3.45 -2.44 -13.83
C VAL A 147 -3.27 -3.96 -13.90
N ALA A 148 -4.07 -4.65 -14.73
CA ALA A 148 -3.91 -6.09 -14.94
C ALA A 148 -2.56 -6.46 -15.58
N GLY A 149 -2.05 -5.62 -16.48
CA GLY A 149 -0.71 -5.74 -17.05
C GLY A 149 0.38 -5.66 -15.99
N TRP A 150 0.36 -4.63 -15.14
CA TRP A 150 1.29 -4.50 -14.00
C TRP A 150 1.22 -5.71 -13.08
N THR A 151 -0.01 -6.15 -12.74
CA THR A 151 -0.22 -7.30 -11.84
C THR A 151 0.44 -8.56 -12.38
N ARG A 152 0.31 -8.85 -13.69
CA ARG A 152 0.98 -10.00 -14.33
C ARG A 152 2.49 -9.85 -14.34
N THR A 153 3.00 -8.67 -14.74
CA THR A 153 4.44 -8.42 -14.78
C THR A 153 5.11 -8.63 -13.41
N VAL A 154 4.46 -8.19 -12.33
CA VAL A 154 4.97 -8.41 -10.97
C VAL A 154 4.95 -9.89 -10.59
N ALA A 155 3.85 -10.60 -10.88
CA ALA A 155 3.75 -12.04 -10.64
C ALA A 155 4.85 -12.83 -11.36
N ASP A 156 5.07 -12.53 -12.64
CA ASP A 156 6.10 -13.16 -13.47
C ASP A 156 7.51 -12.83 -12.98
N ARG A 157 7.70 -11.64 -12.38
CA ARG A 157 8.97 -11.24 -11.77
C ARG A 157 9.28 -12.07 -10.52
N MET A 158 8.30 -12.27 -9.64
CA MET A 158 8.44 -13.00 -8.37
C MET A 158 8.54 -14.53 -8.55
N ALA A 159 8.15 -15.05 -9.72
CA ALA A 159 8.21 -16.47 -10.04
C ALA A 159 9.57 -16.94 -10.61
N ARG A 160 10.51 -16.01 -10.85
CA ARG A 160 11.86 -16.29 -11.33
C ARG A 160 12.80 -16.66 -10.17
#